data_AF-Q98DJ3-F1
#
_entry.id   AF-Q98DJ3-F1
#
_cell.length_a   1.000
_cell.length_b   1.000
_cell.length_c   1.000
_cell.angle_alpha   90.00
_cell.angle_beta   90.00
_cell.angle_gamma   90.00
#
_symmetry.space_group_name_H-M   'P 1'
#
loop_
_entity.id
_entity.type
_entity.pdbx_description
1 polymer ?
#
loop_
_entity_poly.entity_id
_entity_poly.type
_entity_poly.pdbx_seq_one_letter_code
_entity_poly.pdbx_strand_id
1 'polypeptide(L)' 'MGWQRENIPDLKFDRRWKWLLAPGLFFQWFIYMFPSGNHGSIVRATRHARSPVMTYIFSAAFYLFAAGYIIILLAGR' A
#
# COMPACT_ATOMS: atom_id res chain seq x y z
N MET A 1 22.85 9.33 15.37
CA MET A 1 21.76 9.53 14.40
C MET A 1 21.65 8.26 13.58
N GLY A 2 20.69 7.39 13.91
CA GLY A 2 20.50 6.14 13.16
C GLY A 2 20.00 6.46 11.77
N TRP A 3 20.61 5.87 10.74
CA TRP A 3 20.08 5.82 9.38
C TRP A 3 18.81 4.97 9.36
N GLN A 4 17.74 5.46 10.00
CA GLN A 4 16.45 4.82 9.95
C GLN A 4 15.84 5.18 8.61
N ARG A 5 15.61 4.17 7.78
CA ARG A 5 15.09 4.35 6.43
C ARG A 5 13.71 5.02 6.50
N GLU A 6 13.69 6.35 6.33
CA GLU A 6 12.47 7.15 6.34
C GLU A 6 11.50 6.79 5.20
N ASN A 7 11.94 5.97 4.24
CA ASN A 7 11.15 5.55 3.09
C ASN A 7 10.30 4.29 3.33
N ILE A 8 10.43 3.64 4.48
CA ILE A 8 9.63 2.47 4.84
C ILE A 8 8.50 2.94 5.75
N PRO A 9 7.22 2.60 5.47
CA PRO A 9 6.13 2.82 6.42
C PRO A 9 6.50 2.18 7.75
N ASP A 10 6.35 2.89 8.87
CA ASP A 10 6.66 2.38 10.22
C ASP A 10 5.68 1.26 10.64
N LEU A 11 5.78 0.12 9.98
CA LEU A 11 4.89 -1.01 10.06
C LEU A 11 5.71 -2.22 10.47
N LYS A 12 5.54 -2.63 11.73
CA LYS A 12 6.26 -3.78 12.31
C LYS A 12 5.61 -5.08 11.84
N PHE A 13 6.33 -5.98 11.18
CA PHE A 13 5.86 -7.32 10.78
C PHE A 13 5.99 -8.34 11.92
N ASP A 14 5.52 -7.99 13.12
CA ASP A 14 5.61 -8.81 14.33
C ASP A 14 4.60 -9.97 14.36
N ARG A 15 3.53 -9.90 13.56
CA ARG A 15 2.44 -10.88 13.55
C ARG A 15 2.19 -11.44 12.15
N ARG A 16 1.89 -12.74 12.07
CA ARG A 16 1.66 -13.44 10.78
C ARG A 16 0.55 -12.83 9.94
N TRP A 17 -0.53 -12.34 10.54
CA TRP A 17 -1.63 -11.71 9.78
C TRP A 17 -1.18 -10.46 9.03
N LYS A 18 -0.08 -9.81 9.43
CA LYS A 18 0.45 -8.63 8.74
C LYS A 18 1.01 -8.94 7.35
N TRP A 19 1.22 -10.21 7.02
CA TRP A 19 1.50 -10.62 5.64
C TRP A 19 0.36 -10.26 4.68
N LEU A 20 -0.88 -10.11 5.16
CA LEU A 20 -1.99 -9.59 4.37
C LEU A 20 -1.78 -8.12 3.95
N LEU A 21 -0.81 -7.41 4.52
CA LEU A 21 -0.51 -6.02 4.15
C LEU A 21 0.47 -5.92 2.97
N ALA A 22 0.99 -7.06 2.48
CA ALA A 22 1.88 -7.14 1.34
C ALA A 22 1.37 -6.40 0.08
N PRO A 23 0.10 -6.55 -0.36
CA PRO A 23 -0.40 -5.79 -1.51
C PRO A 23 -0.33 -4.27 -1.27
N GLY A 24 -0.70 -3.77 -0.10
CA GLY A 24 -0.63 -2.34 0.20
C GLY A 24 0.81 -1.81 0.23
N LEU A 25 1.76 -2.59 0.75
CA LEU A 25 3.18 -2.25 0.67
C LEU A 25 3.68 -2.20 -0.76
N PHE A 26 3.25 -3.14 -1.61
CA PHE A 26 3.63 -3.16 -3.02
C PHE A 26 3.12 -1.91 -3.76
N PHE A 27 1.87 -1.50 -3.50
CA PHE A 27 1.33 -0.24 -4.05
C PHE A 27 2.09 0.99 -3.56
N GLN A 28 2.40 1.06 -2.26
CA GLN A 28 3.18 2.18 -1.72
C GLN A 28 4.59 2.24 -2.28
N TRP A 29 5.23 1.09 -2.46
CA TRP A 29 6.53 1.00 -3.12
C TRP A 29 6.44 1.53 -4.56
N PHE A 30 5.38 1.18 -5.31
CA PHE A 30 5.18 1.68 -6.66
C PHE A 30 4.97 3.21 -6.70
N ILE A 31 4.15 3.75 -5.80
CA ILE A 31 3.93 5.21 -5.66
C ILE A 31 5.24 5.93 -5.33
N TYR A 32 6.12 5.29 -4.54
CA TYR A 32 7.42 5.83 -4.19
C TYR A 32 8.41 5.81 -5.36
N MET A 33 8.40 4.75 -6.18
CA MET A 33 9.32 4.57 -7.31
C MET A 33 8.97 5.45 -8.51
N PHE A 34 7.67 5.72 -8.72
CA PHE A 34 7.18 6.46 -9.88
C PHE A 34 6.29 7.65 -9.48
N PRO A 35 6.79 8.60 -8.67
CA PRO A 35 6.04 9.80 -8.36
C PRO A 35 5.92 10.68 -9.61
N SER A 36 4.76 11.29 -9.84
CA SER A 36 4.51 12.13 -11.02
C SER A 36 3.78 13.43 -10.67
N GLY A 37 3.88 14.41 -11.57
CA GLY A 37 3.26 15.74 -11.46
C GLY A 37 4.18 16.82 -10.87
N ASN A 38 3.58 17.92 -10.40
CA ASN A 38 4.30 19.08 -9.86
C ASN A 38 4.93 18.77 -8.50
N HIS A 39 5.85 19.62 -8.03
CA HIS A 39 6.53 19.43 -6.74
C HIS A 39 5.58 19.11 -5.58
N GLY A 40 4.45 19.81 -5.49
CA GLY A 40 3.42 19.54 -4.47
C GLY A 40 2.78 18.14 -4.56
N SER A 41 2.56 17.61 -5.77
CA SER A 41 2.01 16.25 -5.92
C SER A 41 3.05 15.19 -5.56
N ILE A 42 4.32 15.41 -5.88
CA ILE A 42 5.43 14.53 -5.49
C ILE A 42 5.57 14.46 -3.97
N VAL A 43 5.52 15.60 -3.27
CA VAL A 43 5.55 15.66 -1.79
C VAL A 43 4.36 14.94 -1.18
N ARG A 44 3.15 15.11 -1.75
CA ARG A 44 1.96 14.40 -1.26
C ARG A 44 2.07 12.89 -1.52
N ALA A 45 2.50 12.47 -2.70
CA ALA A 45 2.68 11.06 -3.07
C ALA A 45 3.69 10.36 -2.15
N THR A 46 4.82 11.01 -1.86
CA THR A 46 5.82 10.49 -0.92
C THR A 46 5.31 10.40 0.51
N ARG A 47 4.45 11.33 0.98
CA ARG A 47 3.77 11.20 2.28
C ARG A 47 2.84 9.99 2.33
N HIS A 48 2.06 9.75 1.27
CA HIS A 48 1.17 8.57 1.20
C HIS A 48 1.95 7.26 1.14
N ALA A 49 3.06 7.23 0.39
CA ALA A 49 3.92 6.05 0.29
C ALA A 49 4.57 5.66 1.63
N ARG A 50 4.77 6.62 2.55
CA ARG A 50 5.37 6.39 3.87
C ARG A 50 4.34 6.17 4.99
N SER A 51 3.04 6.30 4.72
CA SER A 51 2.01 6.24 5.75
C SER A 51 1.61 4.79 6.08
N PRO A 52 1.76 4.31 7.33
CA PRO A 52 1.28 2.98 7.71
C PRO A 52 -0.22 2.81 7.48
N VAL A 53 -0.99 3.88 7.71
CA VAL A 53 -2.45 3.89 7.50
C VAL A 53 -2.78 3.63 6.03
N MET A 54 -2.04 4.24 5.10
CA MET A 54 -2.24 4.01 3.67
C MET A 54 -1.94 2.56 3.27
N THR A 55 -1.00 1.89 3.95
CA THR A 55 -0.74 0.46 3.73
C THR A 55 -1.99 -0.38 3.99
N TYR A 56 -2.71 -0.10 5.09
CA TYR A 56 -3.97 -0.77 5.42
C TYR A 56 -5.06 -0.46 4.39
N ILE A 57 -5.19 0.81 3.99
CA ILE A 57 -6.20 1.23 3.00
C ILE A 57 -5.98 0.53 1.66
N PHE A 58 -4.75 0.55 1.13
CA PHE A 58 -4.46 -0.09 -0.16
C PHE A 58 -4.62 -1.61 -0.10
N SER A 59 -4.24 -2.25 1.01
CA SER A 59 -4.43 -3.69 1.18
C SER A 59 -5.92 -4.05 1.26
N ALA A 60 -6.71 -3.28 2.01
CA ALA A 60 -8.15 -3.49 2.11
C ALA A 60 -8.84 -3.30 0.75
N ALA A 61 -8.50 -2.22 0.03
CA ALA A 61 -9.03 -1.96 -1.31
C ALA A 61 -8.69 -3.11 -2.29
N PHE A 62 -7.46 -3.62 -2.24
CA PHE A 62 -7.04 -4.77 -3.06
C PHE A 62 -7.91 -6.00 -2.78
N TYR A 63 -8.10 -6.36 -1.51
CA TYR A 63 -8.91 -7.55 -1.16
C TYR A 63 -10.39 -7.38 -1.45
N LEU A 64 -10.96 -6.18 -1.23
CA LEU A 64 -12.35 -5.90 -1.59
C LEU A 64 -12.57 -6.05 -3.09
N PHE A 65 -11.64 -5.53 -3.90
CA PHE A 65 -11.70 -5.68 -5.35
C PHE A 65 -11.54 -7.14 -5.78
N ALA A 66 -10.55 -7.84 -5.22
CA ALA A 66 -10.32 -9.26 -5.52
C ALA A 66 -11.52 -10.13 -5.14
N ALA A 67 -12.11 -9.91 -3.96
CA ALA A 67 -13.30 -10.62 -3.50
C ALA A 67 -14.50 -10.34 -4.41
N GLY A 68 -14.76 -9.07 -4.73
CA GLY A 68 -15.83 -8.70 -5.66
C GLY A 68 -15.65 -9.32 -7.05
N TYR A 69 -14.43 -9.31 -7.57
CA TYR A 69 -14.10 -9.94 -8.85
C TYR A 69 -14.34 -11.46 -8.83
N ILE A 70 -13.92 -12.15 -7.77
CA ILE A 70 -14.17 -13.59 -7.60
C ILE A 70 -15.67 -13.88 -7.53
N ILE A 71 -16.45 -13.07 -6.81
CA ILE A 71 -17.91 -13.24 -6.72
C ILE A 71 -18.55 -13.12 -8.11
N ILE A 72 -18.16 -12.10 -8.90
CA ILE A 72 -18.66 -11.92 -10.27
C ILE A 72 -18.30 -13.13 -11.14
N LEU A 73 -17.06 -13.62 -11.07
CA LEU A 73 -16.62 -14.79 -11.81
C LEU A 73 -17.38 -16.05 -11.45
N LEU A 74 -17.76 -16.22 -10.18
CA LEU A 74 -18.52 -17.37 -9.71
C LEU A 74 -20.01 -17.25 -10.06
N ALA A 75 -20.58 -16.03 -10.05
CA ALA A 75 -21.97 -15.77 -10.38
C ALA A 75 -22.26 -15.82 -11.89
N GLY A 76 -21.23 -15.60 -12.73
CA GLY A 76 -21.33 -15.70 -14.18
C GLY A 76 -21.07 -17.09 -14.77
N ARG A 77 -20.91 -18.12 -13.92
CA ARG A 77 -20.86 -19.54 -14.31
C ARG A 77 -22.19 -20.21 -14.03
#